data_AF-A0A9D1P0Z2-F1
#
_entry.id   AF-A0A9D1P0Z2-F1
#
_cell.length_a   1.000
_cell.length_b   1.000
_cell.length_c   1.000
_cell.angle_alpha   90.00
_cell.angle_beta   90.00
_cell.angle_gamma   90.00
#
_symmetry.space_group_name_H-M   'P 1'
#
loop_
_entity.id
_entity.type
_entity.pdbx_description
1 polymer ?
#
loop_
_entity_poly.entity_id
_entity_poly.type
_entity_poly.pdbx_seq_one_letter_code
_entity_poly.pdbx_strand_id
1 'polypeptide(L)' 'MINYEEELKKFHPSMDVNEAEDAIYSRDLTDVTDILKEMQKEEKQKKK' A
#
# COMPACT_ATOMS: atom_id res chain seq x y z
N MET A 1 -33.72 14.87 -1.52
CA MET A 1 -33.38 13.53 -2.05
C MET A 1 -32.16 13.72 -2.93
N ILE A 2 -31.09 12.96 -2.73
CA ILE A 2 -29.85 13.12 -3.52
C ILE A 2 -30.10 12.74 -4.99
N ASN A 3 -29.48 13.48 -5.92
CA ASN A 3 -29.64 13.24 -7.35
C ASN A 3 -28.58 12.25 -7.85
N TYR A 4 -28.94 10.98 -7.91
CA TYR A 4 -28.02 9.88 -8.23
C TYR A 4 -27.32 10.04 -9.59
N GLU A 5 -28.00 10.60 -10.59
CA GLU A 5 -27.41 10.80 -11.93
C GLU A 5 -26.35 11.90 -11.97
N GLU A 6 -26.52 12.96 -11.18
CA GLU A 6 -25.55 14.06 -11.12
C GLU A 6 -24.29 13.66 -10.35
N GLU A 7 -24.44 12.88 -9.27
CA GLU A 7 -23.31 12.41 -8.48
C GLU A 7 -22.48 11.36 -9.24
N LEU A 8 -23.11 10.47 -10.01
CA LEU A 8 -22.40 9.53 -10.88
C LEU A 8 -21.59 10.23 -11.98
N LYS A 9 -22.04 11.38 -12.48
CA LYS A 9 -21.29 12.17 -13.48
C LYS A 9 -20.10 12.91 -12.88
N LYS A 10 -20.16 13.27 -11.59
CA LYS A 10 -19.07 13.89 -10.85
C LYS A 10 -18.05 12.86 -10.36
N PHE A 11 -18.40 11.57 -10.39
CA PHE A 11 -17.50 10.49 -10.03
C PHE A 11 -16.38 10.39 -11.07
N HIS A 12 -15.26 11.03 -10.78
CA HIS A 12 -14.02 10.85 -11.50
C HIS A 12 -13.12 9.92 -10.68
N PRO A 13 -12.40 8.99 -11.32
CA PRO A 13 -11.28 8.32 -10.67
C PRO A 13 -10.34 9.39 -10.10
N SER A 14 -9.96 9.26 -8.83
CA SER A 14 -8.99 10.17 -8.24
C SER A 14 -7.61 9.75 -8.73
N MET A 15 -6.99 10.57 -9.59
CA MET A 15 -5.67 10.31 -10.15
C MET A 15 -4.62 10.11 -9.05
N ASP A 16 -4.74 10.85 -7.94
CA ASP A 16 -3.88 10.75 -6.77
C ASP A 16 -3.97 9.39 -6.07
N VAL A 17 -5.13 8.73 -6.10
CA VAL A 17 -5.33 7.41 -5.47
C VAL A 17 -4.68 6.33 -6.32
N ASN A 18 -4.80 6.41 -7.64
CA ASN A 18 -4.13 5.47 -8.56
C ASN A 18 -2.61 5.55 -8.44
N GLU A 19 -2.03 6.75 -8.41
CA GLU A 19 -0.58 6.92 -8.28
C GLU A 19 -0.08 6.45 -6.89
N ALA A 20 -0.85 6.70 -5.83
CA ALA A 20 -0.55 6.18 -4.50
C ALA A 20 -0.63 4.65 -4.46
N GLU A 21 -1.61 4.04 -5.14
CA GLU A 21 -1.77 2.59 -5.22
C GLU A 21 -0.58 1.93 -5.93
N ASP A 22 -0.14 2.47 -7.07
CA ASP A 22 1.04 1.97 -7.80
C ASP A 22 2.34 2.11 -6.97
N ALA A 23 2.49 3.21 -6.24
CA ALA A 23 3.64 3.43 -5.35
C ALA A 23 3.63 2.51 -4.11
N ILE A 24 2.45 2.07 -3.66
CA ILE A 24 2.29 1.10 -2.59
C ILE A 24 2.60 -0.31 -3.11
N TYR A 25 2.01 -0.74 -4.23
CA TYR A 25 2.27 -2.08 -4.81
C TYR A 25 3.74 -2.28 -5.21
N SER A 26 4.40 -1.25 -5.76
CA SER A 26 5.81 -1.36 -6.15
C SER A 26 6.76 -1.59 -4.97
N ARG A 27 6.31 -1.44 -3.72
CA ARG A 27 7.11 -1.64 -2.50
C ARG A 27 7.03 -3.05 -1.90
N ASP A 28 6.13 -3.92 -2.37
CA ASP A 28 5.90 -5.25 -1.78
C ASP A 28 7.17 -6.10 -1.61
N LEU A 29 8.06 -6.12 -2.61
CA LEU A 29 9.31 -6.89 -2.53
C LEU A 29 10.29 -6.33 -1.48
N THR A 30 10.31 -5.01 -1.31
CA THR A 30 11.19 -4.35 -0.32
C THR A 30 10.70 -4.67 1.09
N ASP A 31 9.39 -4.60 1.32
CA ASP A 31 8.78 -4.91 2.61
C ASP A 31 9.02 -6.37 3.02
N VAL A 32 8.86 -7.32 2.09
CA VAL A 32 9.16 -8.75 2.35
C VAL A 32 10.64 -8.95 2.69
N THR A 33 11.56 -8.27 2.00
CA THR A 33 12.99 -8.36 2.32
C THR A 33 13.34 -7.73 3.67
N ASP A 34 12.66 -6.67 4.08
CA ASP A 34 12.92 -6.01 5.36
C ASP A 34 12.34 -6.79 6.54
N ILE A 35 11.15 -7.39 6.39
CA ILE A 35 10.60 -8.37 7.36
C ILE A 35 11.58 -9.54 7.54
N LEU A 36 12.10 -10.10 6.44
CA LEU A 36 13.05 -11.21 6.52
C LEU A 36 14.34 -10.82 7.25
N LYS A 37 14.85 -9.60 7.02
CA LYS A 37 16.04 -9.08 7.73
C LYS A 37 15.78 -8.87 9.22
N GLU A 38 14.61 -8.36 9.60
CA GLU A 38 14.20 -8.19 11.00
C GLU A 38 14.19 -9.54 11.72
N MET A 39 13.52 -10.55 11.14
CA MET A 39 13.48 -11.91 11.68
C MET A 39 14.89 -12.51 11.85
N GLN A 40 15.79 -12.31 10.88
CA GLN A 40 17.17 -12.78 10.97
C GLN A 40 17.98 -12.07 12.06
N LYS A 41 17.73 -10.78 12.30
CA LYS A 41 18.39 -10.03 13.39
C LYS A 41 17.91 -10.51 14.76
N GLU A 42 16.61 -10.73 14.92
CA GLU A 42 16.03 -11.27 16.16
C GLU A 42 16.62 -12.65 16.49
N GLU A 43 16.71 -13.54 15.50
CA GLU A 43 17.30 -14.87 15.69
C GLU A 43 18.79 -14.81 16.05
N LYS A 44 19.54 -13.84 15.53
CA LYS A 44 20.95 -13.63 15.91
C LYS A 44 21.09 -13.04 17.31
N GLN A 45 20.15 -12.21 17.76
CA GLN A 45 20.14 -11.67 19.13
C GLN A 45 19.75 -12.73 20.16
N LYS A 46 18.79 -13.62 19.86
CA LYS A 46 18.42 -14.73 20.75
C LYS A 46 19.51 -15.78 20.95
N LYS A 47 20.47 -15.88 20.01
CA LYS A 47 21.59 -16.83 20.07
C LYS A 47 22.84 -16.27 20.78
N LYS A 48 22.83 -15.01 21.22
CA LYS A 48 23.84 -14.41 22.10
C LYS A 48 23.41 -14.53 23.54
#